data_AF-E0UGM4-F1
#
_entry.id   AF-E0UGM4-F1
#
_cell.length_a   1.000
_cell.length_b   1.000
_cell.length_c   1.000
_cell.angle_alpha   90.00
_cell.angle_beta   90.00
_cell.angle_gamma   90.00
#
_symmetry.space_group_name_H-M   'P 1'
#
loop_
_entity.id
_entity.type
_entity.pdbx_description
1 polymer ?
#
loop_
_entity_poly.entity_id
_entity_poly.type
_entity_poly.pdbx_seq_one_letter_code
_entity_poly.pdbx_strand_id
1 'polypeptide(L)' 'MKPNFEQMSKTELRKYVATHPDDQEAFYALVDRLTAQPSSQVYPASMTPGEIQETILSHIQNKQHSTDT' A
#
# COMPACT_ATOMS: atom_id res chain seq x y z
N MET A 1 23.56 -14.27 -7.48
CA MET A 1 23.65 -13.19 -6.47
C MET A 1 22.25 -12.89 -5.97
N LYS A 2 22.09 -12.66 -4.66
CA LYS A 2 20.80 -12.24 -4.11
C LYS A 2 20.58 -10.74 -4.39
N PRO A 3 19.40 -10.32 -4.86
CA PRO A 3 19.10 -8.90 -5.02
C PRO A 3 19.06 -8.19 -3.67
N ASN A 4 19.34 -6.88 -3.67
CA ASN A 4 19.17 -6.05 -2.48
C ASN A 4 17.73 -5.49 -2.45
N PHE A 5 16.86 -6.11 -1.65
CA PHE A 5 15.43 -5.73 -1.56
C PHE A 5 15.21 -4.33 -0.98
N GLU A 6 16.12 -3.84 -0.14
CA GLU A 6 16.07 -2.49 0.43
C GLU A 6 16.20 -1.40 -0.64
N GLN A 7 16.93 -1.69 -1.71
CA GLN A 7 17.17 -0.75 -2.81
C GLN A 7 16.09 -0.81 -3.91
N MET A 8 15.22 -1.82 -3.89
CA MET A 8 14.12 -1.93 -4.85
C MET A 8 12.99 -0.95 -4.49
N SER A 9 12.31 -0.41 -5.49
CA SER A 9 10.99 0.21 -5.27
C SER A 9 9.95 -0.83 -4.84
N LYS A 10 8.81 -0.38 -4.28
CA LYS A 10 7.67 -1.25 -3.94
C LYS A 10 7.16 -2.05 -5.15
N THR A 11 7.16 -1.45 -6.34
CA THR A 11 6.68 -2.09 -7.57
C THR A 11 7.64 -3.19 -8.04
N GLU A 12 8.94 -2.92 -8.00
CA GLU A 12 9.97 -3.91 -8.36
C GLU A 12 9.98 -5.09 -7.39
N LEU A 13 9.89 -4.82 -6.09
CA LEU A 13 9.86 -5.87 -5.07
C LEU A 13 8.60 -6.73 -5.20
N ARG A 14 7.42 -6.13 -5.47
CA ARG A 14 6.19 -6.88 -5.75
C ARG A 14 6.33 -7.78 -6.98
N LYS A 15 6.91 -7.26 -8.06
CA LYS A 15 7.16 -8.06 -9.28
C LYS A 15 8.10 -9.23 -8.98
N TYR A 16 9.14 -9.00 -8.18
CA TYR A 16 10.10 -10.04 -7.80
C TYR A 16 9.44 -11.17 -7.00
N VAL A 17 8.66 -10.84 -5.97
CA VAL A 17 7.94 -11.84 -5.15
C VAL A 17 6.98 -12.67 -6.00
N ALA A 18 6.30 -12.04 -6.98
CA ALA A 18 5.38 -12.74 -7.87
C ALA A 18 6.07 -13.81 -8.75
N THR A 19 7.34 -13.61 -9.11
CA THR A 19 8.12 -14.59 -9.89
C THR A 19 8.96 -15.52 -9.03
N HIS A 20 9.05 -15.29 -7.71
CA HIS A 20 9.82 -16.08 -6.75
C HIS A 20 8.99 -16.35 -5.48
N PRO A 21 7.88 -17.11 -5.60
CA PRO A 21 6.94 -17.31 -4.50
C PRO A 21 7.54 -18.00 -3.27
N ASP A 22 8.62 -18.78 -3.45
CA ASP A 22 9.30 -19.49 -2.35
C ASP A 22 10.38 -18.65 -1.63
N ASP A 23 10.72 -17.45 -2.13
CA ASP A 23 11.69 -16.57 -1.48
C ASP A 23 11.01 -15.81 -0.32
N GLN A 24 11.04 -16.42 0.86
CA GLN A 24 10.46 -15.85 2.07
C GLN A 24 11.07 -14.49 2.44
N GLU A 25 12.36 -14.26 2.17
CA GLU A 25 13.00 -12.99 2.50
C GLU A 25 12.47 -11.86 1.62
N ALA A 26 12.24 -12.13 0.33
CA ALA A 26 11.60 -11.18 -0.56
C ALA A 26 10.16 -10.86 -0.13
N PHE A 27 9.42 -11.89 0.32
CA PHE A 27 8.07 -11.73 0.86
C PHE A 27 8.07 -10.83 2.12
N TYR A 28 8.94 -11.10 3.09
CA TYR A 28 9.03 -10.30 4.31
C TYR A 28 9.43 -8.85 3.99
N ALA A 29 10.41 -8.63 3.12
CA ALA A 29 10.80 -7.28 2.70
C ALA A 29 9.63 -6.50 2.06
N LEU A 30 8.76 -7.18 1.31
CA LEU A 30 7.57 -6.56 0.72
C LEU A 30 6.53 -6.21 1.80
N VAL A 31 6.28 -7.12 2.74
CA VAL A 31 5.32 -6.92 3.85
C VAL A 31 5.80 -5.78 4.74
N ASP A 32 7.06 -5.76 5.15
CA ASP A 32 7.64 -4.71 5.98
C ASP A 32 7.52 -3.34 5.32
N ARG A 33 7.73 -3.26 4.01
CA ARG A 33 7.55 -2.00 3.26
C ARG A 33 6.08 -1.56 3.20
N LEU A 34 5.14 -2.49 3.14
CA LEU A 34 3.70 -2.20 3.14
C LEU A 34 3.21 -1.77 4.53
N THR A 35 3.75 -2.34 5.60
CA THR A 35 3.38 -1.98 6.98
C THR A 35 4.05 -0.70 7.45
N ALA A 36 5.29 -0.42 7.01
CA ALA A 36 6.00 0.83 7.30
C ALA A 36 5.36 2.06 6.65
N GLN A 37 4.63 1.88 5.54
CA GLN A 37 3.83 2.91 4.90
C GLN A 37 2.36 2.54 5.00
N PRO A 38 1.68 2.76 6.14
CA PRO A 38 0.25 2.51 6.25
C PRO A 38 -0.49 3.45 5.30
N SER A 39 -0.73 2.97 4.07
CA SER A 39 -1.41 3.72 3.01
C SER A 39 -2.92 3.81 3.22
N SER A 40 -3.42 3.13 4.25
CA SER A 40 -4.83 2.91 4.45
C SER A 40 -5.24 3.52 5.77
N GLN A 41 -5.95 4.65 5.68
CA GLN A 41 -6.68 5.16 6.82
C GLN A 41 -7.62 4.06 7.32
N VAL A 42 -7.51 3.75 8.62
CA VAL A 42 -8.34 2.73 9.26
C VAL A 42 -9.63 3.39 9.73
N TYR A 43 -10.76 2.82 9.33
CA TYR A 43 -12.10 3.33 9.67
C TYR A 43 -12.76 2.44 10.73
N PRO A 44 -13.45 3.03 11.74
CA PRO A 44 -14.19 2.25 12.72
C PRO A 44 -15.30 1.41 12.08
N ALA A 45 -15.50 0.19 12.56
CA ALA A 45 -16.62 -0.66 12.12
C ALA A 45 -17.99 -0.11 12.53
N SER A 46 -18.04 0.87 13.45
CA SER A 46 -19.26 1.51 13.95
C SER A 46 -19.78 2.64 13.06
N MET A 47 -19.11 2.95 11.94
CA MET A 47 -19.55 4.03 11.06
C MET A 47 -20.92 3.72 10.45
N THR A 48 -21.76 4.74 10.45
CA THR A 48 -23.06 4.70 9.78
C THR A 48 -22.89 4.79 8.26
N PRO A 49 -23.89 4.36 7.47
CA PRO A 49 -23.85 4.48 6.01
C PRO A 49 -23.60 5.92 5.52
N GLY A 50 -24.12 6.95 6.21
CA GLY A 50 -23.91 8.34 5.84
C GLY A 50 -22.47 8.81 6.05
N GLU A 51 -21.84 8.42 7.16
CA GLU A 51 -20.44 8.73 7.43
C GLU A 51 -19.50 8.03 6.45
N ILE A 52 -19.84 6.80 6.04
CA ILE A 52 -19.11 6.07 5.00
C ILE A 52 -19.18 6.85 3.67
N GLN A 53 -20.36 7.31 3.28
CA GLN A 53 -20.55 8.06 2.03
C GLN A 53 -19.73 9.37 2.02
N GLU A 54 -19.79 10.15 3.10
CA GLU A 54 -19.04 11.41 3.22
C GLU A 54 -17.52 11.19 3.13
N THR A 55 -17.05 10.14 3.81
CA THR A 55 -15.64 9.74 3.78
C THR A 55 -15.18 9.40 2.36
N ILE A 56 -15.99 8.63 1.61
CA ILE A 56 -15.68 8.28 0.22
C ILE A 56 -15.63 9.53 -0.66
N LEU A 57 -16.61 10.43 -0.54
CA LEU A 57 -16.65 11.67 -1.33
C LEU A 57 -15.42 12.56 -1.07
N SER A 58 -15.06 12.73 0.21
CA SER A 58 -13.87 13.48 0.61
C SER A 58 -12.56 12.87 0.05
N HIS A 59 -12.44 11.53 0.01
CA HIS A 59 -11.27 10.86 -0.56
C HIS A 59 -11.14 11.08 -2.07
N ILE A 60 -12.27 11.07 -2.78
CA ILE A 60 -12.29 11.30 -4.23
C ILE A 60 -11.84 12.73 -4.55
N GLN A 61 -12.32 13.71 -3.78
CA GLN A 61 -11.95 15.12 -3.96
C GLN A 61 -10.47 15.38 -3.66
N ASN A 62 -9.96 14.87 -2.54
CA ASN A 62 -8.56 15.09 -2.15
C ASN A 62 -7.58 14.44 -3.14
N LYS A 63 -7.93 13.29 -3.73
CA LYS A 63 -7.09 12.62 -4.73
C LYS A 63 -7.00 13.37 -6.07
N GLN A 64 -7.99 14.22 -6.40
CA GLN A 64 -7.95 15.08 -7.59
C GLN A 64 -6.99 16.28 -7.41
N HIS A 65 -6.66 16.67 -6.17
CA HIS A 65 -5.73 17.76 -5.89
C HIS A 65 -4.27 17.32 -5.74
N SER A 66 -3.98 16.01 -5.64
CA SER A 66 -2.62 15.50 -5.44
C SER A 66 -1.91 15.04 -6.73
N THR A 67 -2.50 15.24 -7.91
CA THR A 67 -1.88 14.90 -9.21
C THR A 67 -1.25 16.09 -9.94
N ASP A 68 -1.20 17.26 -9.32
CA ASP A 68 -0.47 18.43 -9.81
C ASP A 68 0.60 18.82 -8.78
N THR A 69 1.74 18.10 -8.75
CA THR A 69 3.08 18.64 -8.41
C THR A 69 4.15 17.64 -8.85
#